data_AF-Q9YGK6-F1
#
_entry.id   AF-Q9YGK6-F1
#
_cell.length_a   1.000
_cell.length_b   1.000
_cell.length_c   1.000
_cell.angle_alpha   90.00
_cell.angle_beta   90.00
_cell.angle_gamma   90.00
#
_symmetry.space_group_name_H-M   'P 1'
#
loop_
_entity.id
_entity.type
_entity.pdbx_description
1 polymer ?
#
loop_
_entity_poly.entity_id
_entity_poly.type
_entity_poly.pdbx_seq_one_letter_code
_entity_poly.pdbx_strand_id
1 'polypeptide(L)' 'MKITFCAVAVALLLCTVESKESVPKVQVYSSKPAELGKGNTLICLVQAFHPPEITIE' A
#
# COMPACT_ATOMS: atom_id res chain seq x y z
N MET A 1 -33.62 -5.05 25.28
CA MET A 1 -32.99 -6.37 25.00
C MET A 1 -32.62 -6.57 23.53
N LYS A 2 -33.53 -6.40 22.56
CA LYS A 2 -33.21 -6.64 21.14
C LYS A 2 -32.15 -5.67 20.57
N ILE A 3 -32.29 -4.37 20.84
CA ILE A 3 -31.38 -3.34 20.33
C ILE A 3 -29.98 -3.45 20.94
N THR A 4 -29.91 -3.69 22.25
CA THR A 4 -28.65 -3.90 22.97
C THR A 4 -27.88 -5.11 22.46
N PHE A 5 -28.59 -6.20 22.12
CA PHE A 5 -27.98 -7.39 21.53
C PHE A 5 -27.42 -7.09 20.13
N CYS A 6 -28.18 -6.40 19.29
CA CYS A 6 -27.70 -5.99 17.96
C CYS A 6 -26.47 -5.07 18.04
N ALA A 7 -26.46 -4.11 18.97
CA ALA A 7 -25.32 -3.20 19.14
C ALA A 7 -24.04 -3.95 19.55
N VAL A 8 -24.15 -4.92 20.48
CA VAL A 8 -23.02 -5.76 20.89
C VAL A 8 -22.53 -6.63 19.73
N ALA A 9 -23.45 -7.23 18.95
CA ALA A 9 -23.08 -8.03 17.79
C ALA A 9 -22.33 -7.21 16.72
N VAL A 10 -22.80 -5.99 16.44
CA VAL A 10 -22.12 -5.07 15.50
C VAL A 10 -20.75 -4.65 16.03
N ALA A 11 -20.63 -4.30 17.31
CA ALA A 11 -19.36 -3.95 17.91
C ALA A 11 -18.33 -5.09 17.80
N LEU A 12 -18.75 -6.34 18.05
CA LEU A 12 -17.90 -7.51 17.92
C LEU A 12 -17.40 -7.73 16.48
N LEU A 13 -18.29 -7.52 15.49
CA LEU A 13 -17.93 -7.63 14.07
C LEU A 13 -16.94 -6.54 13.65
N LEU A 14 -17.11 -5.30 14.14
CA LEU A 14 -16.19 -4.21 13.84
C LEU A 14 -14.78 -4.46 14.39
N CYS A 15 -14.64 -5.17 15.51
CA CYS A 15 -13.34 -5.57 16.04
C CYS A 15 -12.59 -6.61 15.17
N THR A 16 -13.27 -7.25 14.22
CA THR A 16 -12.67 -8.21 13.28
C THR A 16 -12.31 -7.61 11.92
N VAL A 17 -12.49 -6.30 11.72
CA VAL A 17 -12.15 -5.64 10.47
C VAL A 17 -10.64 -5.46 10.40
N GLU A 18 -9.99 -6.31 9.61
CA GLU A 18 -8.58 -6.21 9.27
C GLU A 18 -8.41 -5.49 7.93
N SER A 19 -7.40 -4.64 7.82
CA SER A 19 -7.10 -3.99 6.55
C SER A 19 -6.46 -5.00 5.59
N LYS A 20 -6.90 -4.97 4.33
CA LYS A 20 -6.34 -5.88 3.33
C LYS A 20 -4.91 -5.46 2.99
N GLU A 21 -3.98 -6.38 3.22
CA GLU A 21 -2.60 -6.20 2.77
C GLU A 21 -2.54 -6.13 1.24
N SER A 22 -1.77 -5.17 0.72
CA SER A 22 -1.52 -5.05 -0.70
C SER A 22 -0.02 -4.95 -0.95
N VAL A 23 0.49 -5.88 -1.76
CA VAL A 23 1.89 -5.93 -2.18
C VAL A 23 2.19 -4.73 -3.08
N PRO A 24 3.35 -4.07 -2.91
CA PRO A 24 3.73 -2.93 -3.76
C PRO A 24 3.85 -3.31 -5.23
N LYS A 25 3.33 -2.42 -6.07
CA LYS A 25 3.63 -2.40 -7.50
C LYS A 25 4.88 -1.55 -7.71
N VAL A 26 5.92 -2.17 -8.26
CA VAL A 26 7.23 -1.54 -8.49
C VAL A 26 7.45 -1.30 -9.98
N GLN A 27 7.96 -0.12 -10.33
CA GLN A 27 8.42 0.22 -11.67
C GLN A 27 9.72 0.99 -11.60
N VAL A 28 10.72 0.60 -12.39
CA VAL A 28 11.98 1.32 -12.52
C VAL A 28 12.05 1.95 -13.89
N TYR A 29 12.33 3.25 -13.94
CA TYR A 29 12.48 3.99 -15.20
C TYR A 29 13.49 5.12 -15.07
N SER A 30 13.99 5.61 -16.19
CA SER A 30 14.95 6.71 -16.21
C SER A 30 14.23 8.07 -16.11
N SER A 31 14.79 8.98 -15.33
CA SER A 31 14.27 10.35 -15.19
C SER A 31 14.28 11.10 -16.53
N LYS A 32 15.30 10.84 -17.35
CA LYS A 32 15.47 11.40 -18.70
C LYS A 32 15.52 10.26 -19.74
N PRO A 33 15.30 10.55 -21.03
CA PRO A 33 15.57 9.61 -22.10
C PRO A 33 16.97 8.98 -21.98
N ALA A 34 17.07 7.70 -22.32
CA ALA A 34 18.35 7.00 -22.28
C ALA A 34 19.23 7.48 -23.44
N GLU A 35 20.31 8.18 -23.10
CA GLU A 35 21.28 8.71 -24.06
C GLU A 35 22.69 8.30 -23.65
N LEU A 36 23.45 7.74 -24.60
CA LEU A 36 24.84 7.33 -24.37
C LEU A 36 25.72 8.52 -23.99
N GLY A 37 26.54 8.34 -22.96
CA GLY A 37 27.49 9.35 -22.49
C GLY A 37 26.88 10.49 -21.68
N LYS A 38 25.56 10.50 -21.43
CA LYS A 38 24.90 11.48 -20.56
C LYS A 38 24.52 10.87 -19.22
N GLY A 39 24.75 11.63 -18.16
CA GLY A 39 24.32 11.25 -16.81
C GLY A 39 22.79 11.17 -16.72
N ASN A 40 22.30 10.16 -16.00
CA ASN A 40 20.88 9.95 -15.77
C ASN A 40 20.63 9.42 -14.35
N THR A 41 19.39 9.50 -13.90
CA THR A 41 18.95 9.01 -12.59
C THR A 41 17.86 7.98 -12.81
N LEU A 42 17.99 6.81 -12.19
CA LEU A 42 16.91 5.83 -12.15
C LEU A 42 15.93 6.19 -11.03
N ILE A 43 14.64 6.10 -11.34
CA ILE A 43 13.54 6.32 -10.41
C ILE A 43 12.94 4.95 -10.09
N CYS A 44 12.87 4.62 -8.80
CA CYS A 44 12.14 3.46 -8.29
C CYS A 44 10.76 3.92 -7.81
N LEU A 45 9.73 3.71 -8.63
CA LEU A 45 8.35 4.03 -8.28
C LEU A 45 7.70 2.84 -7.58
N VAL A 46 7.37 3.02 -6.31
CA VAL A 46 6.68 2.04 -5.47
C VAL A 46 5.29 2.58 -5.14
N GLN A 47 4.23 1.86 -5.52
CA GLN A 47 2.85 2.33 -5.37
C GLN A 47 1.88 1.19 -5.03
N ALA A 48 0.64 1.56 -4.66
CA ALA A 48 -0.47 0.64 -4.42
C ALA A 48 -0.23 -0.42 -3.31
N PHE A 49 0.53 -0.05 -2.27
CA PHE A 49 0.80 -0.93 -1.12
C PHE A 49 0.10 -0.47 0.16
N HIS A 50 -0.18 -1.43 1.03
CA HIS A 50 -0.72 -1.24 2.37
C HIS A 50 -0.30 -2.43 3.25
N PRO A 51 0.12 -2.22 4.52
CA PRO A 51 0.31 -0.94 5.24
C PRO A 51 1.43 -0.06 4.65
N PRO A 52 1.56 1.24 5.02
CA PRO A 52 2.51 2.18 4.40
C PRO A 52 3.97 1.99 4.85
N GLU A 53 4.37 0.79 5.25
CA GLU A 53 5.72 0.43 5.68
C GLU A 53 6.44 -0.34 4.56
N ILE A 54 7.60 0.16 4.10
CA ILE A 54 8.40 -0.46 3.03
C ILE A 54 9.91 -0.24 3.25
N THR A 55 10.71 -1.15 2.70
CA THR A 55 12.17 -1.01 2.55
C THR A 55 12.50 -1.05 1.06
N ILE A 56 13.43 -0.18 0.62
CA ILE A 56 13.93 -0.12 -0.76
C ILE A 56 15.44 -0.34 -0.71
N GLU A 57 15.94 -1.31 -1.47
CA GLU A 57 17.37 -1.68 -1.56
C GLU A 57 17.92 -1.46 -2.98
#